data_AF-M1WSI1-F1
#
_entry.id   AF-M1WSI1-F1
#
_cell.length_a   1.000
_cell.length_b   1.000
_cell.length_c   1.000
_cell.angle_alpha   90.00
_cell.angle_beta   90.00
_cell.angle_gamma   90.00
#
_symmetry.space_group_name_H-M   'P 1'
#
loop_
_entity.id
_entity.type
_entity.pdbx_description
1 polymer ?
#
loop_
_entity_poly.entity_id
_entity_poly.type
_entity_poly.pdbx_seq_one_letter_code
_entity_poly.pdbx_strand_id
1 'polypeptide(L)'
;MTKLNFNYATKQLLSGYTAIILGGFGIHKFILGYTAEGILTLIISIMGGYFSYGFTFLIMQMIGLVEGMIYLSKSYEEFIDNYFMHKQGWF
;
A
#
# COMPACT_ATOMS: atom_id res chain seq x y z
N MET A 1 -26.71 -8.24 5.82
CA MET A 1 -26.04 -7.28 6.72
C MET A 1 -24.65 -7.82 6.99
N THR A 2 -23.66 -7.41 6.20
CA THR A 2 -22.28 -7.83 6.37
C THR A 2 -21.80 -7.36 7.75
N LYS A 3 -21.28 -8.29 8.57
CA LYS A 3 -20.65 -7.94 9.84
C LYS A 3 -19.42 -7.09 9.51
N LEU A 4 -19.55 -5.77 9.61
CA LEU A 4 -18.42 -4.85 9.55
C LEU A 4 -17.47 -5.24 10.68
N ASN A 5 -16.40 -5.92 10.33
CA ASN A 5 -15.33 -6.22 11.25
C ASN A 5 -14.42 -4.99 11.22
N PHE A 6 -14.68 -4.07 12.15
CA PHE A 6 -14.07 -2.74 12.21
C PHE A 6 -12.54 -2.75 12.01
N ASN A 7 -11.87 -3.84 12.38
CA ASN A 7 -10.44 -4.05 12.16
C ASN A 7 -10.03 -3.88 10.68
N TYR A 8 -10.72 -4.53 9.74
CA TYR A 8 -10.35 -4.42 8.32
C TYR A 8 -10.70 -3.05 7.73
N ALA A 9 -11.73 -2.39 8.24
CA ALA A 9 -12.19 -1.10 7.71
C ALA A 9 -11.20 -0.01 8.13
N THR A 10 -10.76 -0.08 9.39
CA THR A 10 -9.64 0.71 9.89
C THR A 10 -8.38 0.43 9.09
N LYS A 11 -8.04 -0.84 8.82
CA LYS A 11 -6.86 -1.19 8.01
C LYS A 11 -6.93 -0.65 6.59
N GLN A 12 -8.10 -0.66 5.94
CA GLN A 12 -8.32 -0.10 4.61
C GLN A 12 -8.06 1.40 4.57
N LEU A 13 -8.65 2.14 5.52
CA LEU A 13 -8.42 3.58 5.63
C LEU A 13 -6.95 3.87 5.94
N LEU A 14 -6.37 3.14 6.90
CA LEU A 14 -4.98 3.32 7.30
C LEU A 14 -4.03 3.03 6.13
N SER A 15 -4.23 1.96 5.38
CA SER A 15 -3.42 1.63 4.20
C SER A 15 -3.61 2.67 3.10
N GLY A 16 -4.83 3.16 2.87
CA GLY A 16 -5.13 4.21 1.88
C GLY A 16 -4.41 5.52 2.18
N TYR A 17 -4.60 6.09 3.37
CA TYR A 17 -3.94 7.34 3.77
C TYR A 17 -2.42 7.21 3.83
N THR A 18 -1.93 6.10 4.36
CA THR A 18 -0.49 5.87 4.46
C THR A 18 0.14 5.67 3.08
N ALA A 19 -0.56 5.06 2.12
CA ALA A 19 -0.09 4.94 0.75
C ALA A 19 -0.02 6.30 0.03
N ILE A 20 -0.95 7.21 0.30
CA ILE A 20 -0.92 8.56 -0.27
C ILE A 20 0.25 9.38 0.29
N ILE A 21 0.42 9.40 1.61
CA ILE A 21 1.41 10.27 2.27
C ILE A 21 2.82 9.67 2.23
N LEU A 22 2.92 8.35 2.44
CA LEU A 22 4.17 7.62 2.64
C LEU A 22 4.33 6.43 1.67
N GLY A 23 3.64 6.48 0.53
CA GLY A 23 3.64 5.44 -0.49
C GLY A 23 5.03 5.11 -1.02
N GLY A 24 5.90 6.12 -1.16
CA GLY A 24 7.29 5.92 -1.56
C GLY A 24 8.07 5.03 -0.58
N PHE A 25 7.70 4.98 0.70
CA PHE A 25 8.34 4.11 1.69
C PHE A 25 7.70 2.72 1.79
N GLY A 26 6.56 2.48 1.13
CA GLY A 26 5.85 1.20 1.16
C GLY A 26 5.17 0.88 2.49
N ILE A 27 4.94 1.87 3.36
CA ILE A 27 4.40 1.65 4.72
C ILE A 27 3.00 1.01 4.69
N HIS A 28 2.22 1.34 3.67
CA HIS A 28 0.90 0.74 3.44
C HIS A 28 0.92 -0.78 3.23
N LYS A 29 2.00 -1.34 2.68
CA LYS A 29 2.18 -2.80 2.52
C LYS A 29 2.31 -3.49 3.88
N PHE A 30 3.00 -2.87 4.84
CA PHE A 30 3.16 -3.43 6.19
C PHE A 30 1.82 -3.48 6.95
N ILE A 31 0.93 -2.50 6.72
CA ILE A 31 -0.41 -2.46 7.32
C ILE A 31 -1.27 -3.65 6.84
N LEU A 32 -1.11 -4.03 5.56
CA LEU A 32 -1.73 -5.21 4.95
C LEU A 32 -1.11 -6.54 5.40
N GLY A 33 0.07 -6.51 6.03
CA GLY A 33 0.82 -7.70 6.43
C GLY A 33 1.82 -8.20 5.38
N TYR A 34 2.04 -7.42 4.31
CA TYR A 34 2.98 -7.70 3.22
C TYR A 34 4.38 -7.21 3.56
N THR A 35 5.01 -7.88 4.52
CA THR A 35 6.33 -7.47 5.04
C THR A 35 7.42 -7.55 3.97
N ALA A 36 7.40 -8.57 3.11
CA ALA A 36 8.37 -8.74 2.05
C ALA A 36 8.26 -7.63 1.00
N GLU A 37 7.05 -7.32 0.55
CA GLU A 37 6.75 -6.30 -0.45
C GLU A 37 7.02 -4.89 0.09
N GLY A 38 6.71 -4.65 1.36
CA GLY A 38 7.05 -3.41 2.06
C GLY A 38 8.56 -3.19 2.13
N ILE A 39 9.32 -4.22 2.52
CA ILE A 39 10.79 -4.15 2.55
C ILE A 39 11.36 -3.94 1.14
N LEU A 40 10.83 -4.66 0.14
CA LEU A 40 11.26 -4.51 -1.25
C LEU A 40 11.04 -3.07 -1.74
N THR A 41 9.86 -2.51 -1.48
CA THR A 41 9.53 -1.12 -1.82
C THR A 41 10.49 -0.15 -1.16
N LEU A 42 10.78 -0.35 0.12
CA LEU A 42 11.71 0.49 0.88
C LEU A 42 13.14 0.43 0.30
N ILE A 43 13.63 -0.77 -0.02
CA ILE A 43 14.96 -0.97 -0.60
C ILE A 43 15.04 -0.31 -1.98
N ILE A 44 14.05 -0.51 -2.85
CA ILE A 44 14.03 0.11 -4.18
C ILE A 44 14.00 1.63 -4.08
N SER A 45 13.18 2.18 -3.17
CA SER A 45 13.07 3.61 -2.96
C SER A 45 14.34 4.23 -2.40
N ILE A 46 15.02 3.56 -1.46
CA ILE A 46 16.27 4.08 -0.86
C ILE A 46 17.46 3.86 -1.77
N MET A 47 17.73 2.62 -2.21
CA MET A 47 18.89 2.32 -3.05
C MET A 47 18.72 2.90 -4.45
N GLY A 48 17.56 2.66 -5.08
CA GLY A 48 17.24 3.23 -6.38
C GLY A 48 17.19 4.75 -6.31
N GLY A 49 16.61 5.33 -5.25
CA GLY A 49 16.66 6.77 -4.99
C GLY A 49 18.08 7.30 -4.87
N TYR A 50 18.96 6.62 -4.12
CA TYR A 50 20.36 7.02 -3.98
C TYR A 50 21.11 7.03 -5.32
N PHE A 51 20.98 5.98 -6.13
CA PHE A 51 21.66 5.90 -7.44
C PHE A 51 21.05 6.84 -8.50
N SER A 52 19.76 7.14 -8.40
CA SER A 52 19.03 7.98 -9.38
C SER A 52 18.81 9.42 -8.92
N TYR A 53 19.50 9.87 -7.86
CA TYR A 53 19.32 11.20 -7.26
C TYR A 53 17.85 11.53 -6.91
N GLY A 54 17.13 10.54 -6.39
CA GLY A 54 15.75 10.66 -5.91
C GLY A 54 14.67 10.40 -6.97
N PHE A 55 15.03 10.17 -8.23
CA PHE A 55 14.04 9.95 -9.29
C PHE A 55 13.23 8.65 -9.09
N THR A 56 13.88 7.55 -8.70
CA THR A 56 13.19 6.30 -8.37
C THR A 56 12.23 6.48 -7.20
N PHE A 57 12.59 7.29 -6.19
CA PHE A 57 11.70 7.57 -5.06
C PHE A 57 10.40 8.25 -5.51
N LEU A 58 10.48 9.20 -6.46
CA LEU A 58 9.30 9.85 -7.03
C LEU A 58 8.41 8.85 -7.76
N ILE A 59 8.98 7.92 -8.53
CA ILE A 59 8.21 6.85 -9.20
C ILE A 59 7.49 5.97 -8.17
N MET A 60 8.21 5.52 -7.14
CA MET A 60 7.62 4.67 -6.09
C MET A 60 6.54 5.42 -5.31
N GLN A 61 6.70 6.72 -5.08
CA GLN A 61 5.68 7.57 -4.46
C GLN A 61 4.43 7.70 -5.35
N MET A 62 4.59 7.79 -6.67
CA MET A 62 3.46 7.80 -7.60
C MET A 62 2.72 6.46 -7.59
N ILE A 63 3.44 5.34 -7.57
CA ILE A 63 2.81 4.01 -7.47
C ILE A 63 2.02 3.90 -6.16
N GLY A 64 2.62 4.28 -5.03
CA GLY A 64 1.94 4.27 -3.74
C GLY A 64 0.71 5.18 -3.70
N LEU A 65 0.75 6.35 -4.36
CA LEU A 65 -0.41 7.24 -4.47
C LEU A 65 -1.56 6.54 -5.21
N VAL A 66 -1.30 5.89 -6.35
CA VAL A 66 -2.34 5.17 -7.11
C VAL A 66 -2.89 4.00 -6.30
N GLU A 67 -2.03 3.23 -5.62
CA GLU A 67 -2.49 2.16 -4.72
C GLU A 67 -3.37 2.71 -3.57
N GLY A 68 -3.00 3.84 -2.98
CA GLY A 68 -3.80 4.50 -1.96
C GLY A 68 -5.19 4.90 -2.46
N MET A 69 -5.28 5.44 -3.67
CA MET A 69 -6.55 5.75 -4.31
C MET A 69 -7.38 4.49 -4.58
N ILE A 70 -6.76 3.39 -5.01
CA ILE A 70 -7.44 2.10 -5.21
C ILE A 70 -8.00 1.57 -3.90
N TYR A 71 -7.21 1.59 -2.81
CA TYR A 71 -7.67 1.11 -1.51
C TYR A 71 -8.88 1.91 -1.01
N LEU A 72 -8.89 3.22 -1.20
CA LEU A 72 -9.99 4.09 -0.79
C LEU A 72 -11.20 4.01 -1.72
N SER A 73 -11.02 3.63 -2.98
CA SER A 73 -12.10 3.52 -3.98
C SER A 73 -12.80 2.17 -3.97
N LYS A 74 -12.15 1.11 -3.47
CA LYS A 74 -12.72 -0.23 -3.38
C LYS A 74 -13.77 -0.35 -2.27
N SER A 75 -14.78 -1.20 -2.49
CA SER A 75 -15.69 -1.60 -1.43
C SER A 75 -14.95 -2.43 -0.36
N TYR A 76 -15.45 -2.42 0.88
CA TYR A 76 -14.83 -3.14 2.00
C TYR A 76 -14.69 -4.65 1.75
N GLU A 77 -15.71 -5.25 1.11
CA GLU A 77 -15.72 -6.67 0.78
C GLU A 77 -14.67 -7.00 -0.28
N GLU A 78 -14.58 -6.19 -1.35
CA GLU A 78 -13.54 -6.32 -2.36
C GLU A 78 -12.13 -6.10 -1.81
N PHE A 79 -11.96 -5.16 -0.88
CA PHE A 79 -10.66 -4.90 -0.28
C PHE A 79 -10.18 -6.11 0.53
N ILE A 80 -11.07 -6.71 1.33
CA ILE A 80 -10.73 -7.93 2.07
C ILE A 80 -10.41 -9.07 1.11
N ASP A 81 -11.24 -9.27 0.11
CA ASP A 81 -11.06 -10.38 -0.83
C ASP A 81 -9.72 -10.26 -1.58
N ASN A 82 -9.40 -9.09 -2.12
CA ASN A 82 -8.17 -8.90 -2.89
C ASN A 82 -6.90 -8.92 -2.01
N TYR A 83 -6.91 -8.22 -0.86
CA TYR A 83 -5.68 -7.98 -0.10
C TYR A 83 -5.50 -8.88 1.13
N PHE A 84 -6.54 -9.55 1.62
CA PHE A 84 -6.43 -10.50 2.73
C PHE A 84 -6.63 -11.94 2.29
N MET A 85 -7.55 -12.22 1.35
CA MET A 85 -7.78 -13.58 0.86
C MET A 85 -6.79 -13.94 -0.26
N HIS A 86 -6.70 -13.10 -1.29
CA HIS A 86 -5.84 -13.36 -2.46
C HIS A 86 -4.43 -12.81 -2.34
N LYS A 87 -4.16 -11.99 -1.32
CA LYS A 87 -2.86 -11.36 -1.05
C LYS A 87 -2.25 -10.66 -2.28
N GLN A 88 -3.05 -9.86 -2.98
CA GLN A 88 -2.61 -9.12 -4.15
C GLN A 88 -1.46 -8.16 -3.82
N GLY A 89 -0.27 -8.44 -4.35
CA GLY A 89 0.98 -7.79 -3.97
C GLY A 89 1.14 -6.36 -4.49
N TRP A 90 0.61 -6.05 -5.68
CA TRP A 90 0.59 -4.72 -6.30
C TRP A 90 -0.71 -4.53 -7.07
N PHE A 91 -1.19 -3.26 -7.12
CA PHE A 91 -2.42 -2.84 -7.81
C PHE A 91 -3.56 -3.82 -7.65
#